data_AF-A0A2V9WUX9-F1
#
_entry.id   AF-A0A2V9WUX9-F1
#
_cell.length_a   1.000
_cell.length_b   1.000
_cell.length_c   1.000
_cell.angle_alpha   90.00
_cell.angle_beta   90.00
_cell.angle_gamma   90.00
#
_symmetry.space_group_name_H-M   'P 1'
#
loop_
_entity.id
_entity.type
_entity.pdbx_description
1 polymer ?
#
loop_
_entity_poly.entity_id
_entity_poly.type
_entity_poly.pdbx_seq_one_letter_code
_entity_poly.pdbx_strand_id
1 'polypeptide(L)'
;MSKKGFPSAAASKWKDRLEKERDKLFTFLSHDGVPWNNNNAEHAIKAFARLRRAIEGLSTPKGIEEYLILLSVCQTCKYSGLDFLDFLRSGETDVGTFAASQWKRRVHV
;
A
#
# COMPACT_ATOMS: atom_id res chain seq x y z
N MET A 1 19.17 -15.76 36.49
CA MET A 1 17.97 -16.21 35.74
C MET A 1 18.39 -17.26 34.72
N SER A 2 17.87 -18.47 34.85
CA SER A 2 18.30 -19.65 34.07
C SER A 2 17.96 -19.47 32.58
N LYS A 3 18.95 -19.60 31.69
CA LYS A 3 18.74 -19.68 30.24
C LYS A 3 18.01 -21.00 29.94
N LYS A 4 16.67 -20.97 29.88
CA LYS A 4 15.91 -22.06 29.24
C LYS A 4 16.44 -22.19 27.80
N GLY A 5 17.03 -23.34 27.48
CA GLY A 5 17.57 -23.60 26.14
C GLY A 5 16.51 -23.37 25.07
N PHE A 6 16.86 -22.65 24.02
CA PHE A 6 15.93 -22.32 22.94
C PHE A 6 15.39 -23.61 22.31
N PRO A 7 14.06 -23.75 22.16
CA PRO A 7 13.47 -24.94 21.58
C PRO A 7 13.72 -24.91 20.07
N SER A 8 14.71 -25.64 19.58
CA SER A 8 15.14 -25.75 18.17
C SER A 8 15.93 -24.58 17.57
N ALA A 9 16.73 -24.90 16.55
CA ALA A 9 17.50 -23.93 15.77
C ALA A 9 16.63 -22.85 15.10
N ALA A 10 15.38 -23.19 14.74
CA ALA A 10 14.44 -22.24 14.18
C ALA A 10 14.07 -21.14 15.19
N ALA A 11 13.82 -21.50 16.46
CA ALA A 11 13.50 -20.53 17.50
C ALA A 11 14.67 -19.59 17.79
N SER A 12 15.91 -20.11 17.83
CA SER A 12 17.11 -19.27 17.96
C SER A 12 17.22 -18.26 16.81
N LYS A 13 17.03 -18.72 15.56
CA LYS A 13 17.07 -17.84 14.39
C LYS A 13 16.00 -16.73 14.43
N TRP A 14 14.79 -17.06 14.88
CA TRP A 14 13.73 -16.07 15.06
C TRP A 14 14.07 -15.07 16.15
N LYS A 15 14.60 -15.53 17.29
CA LYS A 15 15.06 -14.66 18.36
C LYS A 15 16.13 -13.69 17.86
N ASP A 16 17.19 -14.18 17.22
CA ASP A 16 18.28 -13.34 16.74
C ASP A 16 17.78 -12.27 15.77
N ARG A 17 16.80 -12.62 14.91
CA ARG A 17 16.17 -11.68 14.01
C ARG A 17 15.33 -10.63 14.73
N LEU A 18 14.56 -11.02 15.74
CA LEU A 18 13.75 -10.10 16.54
C LEU A 18 14.62 -9.14 17.37
N GLU A 19 15.73 -9.63 17.92
CA GLU A 19 16.70 -8.80 18.64
C GLU A 19 17.37 -7.81 17.68
N LYS A 20 17.79 -8.28 16.49
CA LYS A 20 18.40 -7.42 15.46
C LYS A 20 17.46 -6.31 14.97
N GLU A 21 16.19 -6.63 14.73
CA GLU A 21 15.22 -5.68 14.17
C GLU A 21 14.40 -4.97 15.25
N ARG A 22 14.75 -5.13 16.53
CA ARG A 22 14.01 -4.64 17.70
C ARG A 22 13.57 -3.18 17.57
N ASP A 23 14.48 -2.32 17.14
CA ASP A 23 14.24 -0.88 17.09
C ASP A 23 13.26 -0.48 15.97
N LYS A 24 12.95 -1.41 15.04
CA LYS A 24 11.99 -1.21 13.95
C LYS A 24 10.63 -1.86 14.20
N LEU A 25 10.48 -2.71 15.22
CA LEU A 25 9.25 -3.46 15.46
C LEU A 25 8.12 -2.58 16.02
N PHE A 26 8.46 -1.55 16.78
CA PHE A 26 7.49 -0.72 17.50
C PHE A 26 7.61 0.77 17.14
N THR A 27 7.88 1.06 15.87
CA THR A 27 8.03 2.45 15.37
C THR A 27 6.82 3.33 15.67
N PHE A 28 5.61 2.77 15.75
CA PHE A 28 4.39 3.48 16.14
C PHE A 28 4.41 4.04 17.57
N LEU A 29 5.29 3.56 18.46
CA LEU A 29 5.47 4.14 19.79
C LEU A 29 6.30 5.43 19.76
N SER A 30 7.11 5.60 18.72
CA SER A 30 8.04 6.73 18.58
C SER A 30 7.58 7.76 17.56
N HIS A 31 6.58 7.44 16.73
CA HIS A 31 6.12 8.27 15.63
C HIS A 31 4.59 8.35 15.60
N ASP A 32 4.06 9.56 15.71
CA ASP A 32 2.63 9.82 15.58
C ASP A 32 2.13 9.49 14.16
N GLY A 33 0.91 8.98 14.08
CA GLY A 33 0.25 8.64 12.80
C GLY A 33 0.71 7.34 12.14
N VAL A 34 1.70 6.63 12.71
CA VAL A 34 2.10 5.31 12.22
C VAL A 34 1.16 4.24 12.81
N PRO A 35 0.49 3.42 11.99
CA PRO A 35 -0.37 2.36 12.49
C PRO A 35 0.45 1.26 13.18
N TRP A 36 -0.14 0.63 14.20
CA TRP A 36 0.46 -0.53 14.89
C TRP A 36 0.56 -1.79 14.00
N ASN A 37 -0.19 -1.82 12.89
CA ASN A 37 -0.20 -2.92 11.92
C ASN A 37 0.43 -2.48 10.58
N ASN A 38 0.93 -3.46 9.83
CA ASN A 38 1.59 -3.23 8.54
C ASN A 38 0.65 -3.40 7.32
N ASN A 39 -0.67 -3.27 7.54
CA ASN A 39 -1.67 -3.54 6.49
C ASN A 39 -1.46 -2.64 5.27
N ASN A 40 -1.07 -1.38 5.49
CA ASN A 40 -0.82 -0.42 4.40
C ASN A 40 0.31 -0.89 3.47
N ALA A 41 1.43 -1.35 4.02
CA ALA A 41 2.54 -1.84 3.20
C ALA A 41 2.18 -3.18 2.51
N GLU A 42 1.45 -4.07 3.19
CA GLU A 42 0.98 -5.31 2.58
C GLU A 42 0.04 -5.03 1.40
N HIS A 43 -0.89 -4.10 1.56
CA HIS A 43 -1.78 -3.66 0.50
C HIS A 43 -1.01 -3.06 -0.69
N ALA A 44 0.01 -2.23 -0.42
CA ALA A 44 0.87 -1.69 -1.45
C ALA A 44 1.60 -2.81 -2.22
N ILE A 45 2.27 -3.72 -1.51
CA ILE A 45 3.03 -4.84 -2.11
C ILE A 45 2.12 -5.78 -2.91
N LYS A 46 0.88 -6.02 -2.48
CA LYS A 46 -0.08 -6.85 -3.20
C LYS A 46 -0.37 -6.32 -4.61
N ALA A 47 -0.42 -5.00 -4.80
CA ALA A 47 -0.61 -4.41 -6.12
C ALA A 47 0.56 -4.76 -7.07
N PHE A 48 1.80 -4.66 -6.58
CA PHE A 48 2.99 -5.04 -7.33
C PHE A 48 3.07 -6.54 -7.63
N ALA A 49 2.70 -7.39 -6.67
CA ALA A 49 2.66 -8.84 -6.88
C ALA A 49 1.68 -9.22 -8.00
N ARG A 50 0.55 -8.51 -8.11
CA ARG A 50 -0.41 -8.68 -9.21
C ARG A 50 0.14 -8.17 -10.53
N LEU A 51 0.74 -6.98 -10.55
CA LEU A 51 1.38 -6.44 -11.75
C LEU A 51 2.45 -7.39 -12.29
N ARG A 52 3.37 -7.83 -11.43
CA ARG A 52 4.48 -8.72 -11.79
C ARG A 52 3.98 -10.01 -12.45
N ARG A 53 2.87 -10.56 -11.96
CA ARG A 53 2.22 -11.73 -12.58
C ARG A 53 1.62 -11.41 -13.95
N ALA A 54 1.02 -10.24 -14.12
CA ALA A 54 0.41 -9.83 -15.38
C ALA A 54 1.44 -9.55 -16.49
N ILE A 55 2.62 -9.03 -16.13
CA ILE A 55 3.69 -8.69 -17.08
C ILE A 55 4.82 -9.73 -17.12
N GLU A 56 4.63 -10.88 -16.47
CA GLU A 56 5.64 -11.96 -16.37
C GLU A 56 7.02 -11.50 -15.86
N GLY A 57 7.05 -10.44 -15.06
CA GLY A 57 8.27 -9.85 -14.52
C GLY A 57 9.06 -8.96 -15.50
N LEU A 58 8.57 -8.74 -16.72
CA LEU A 58 9.18 -7.84 -17.69
C LEU A 58 8.77 -6.40 -17.39
N SER A 59 9.70 -5.60 -16.86
CA SER A 59 9.47 -4.16 -16.67
C SER A 59 10.77 -3.37 -16.79
N THR A 60 10.66 -2.17 -17.33
CA THR A 60 11.73 -1.16 -17.28
C THR A 60 11.49 -0.23 -16.09
N PRO A 61 12.52 0.45 -15.58
CA PRO A 61 12.34 1.45 -14.52
C PRO A 61 11.27 2.50 -14.87
N LYS A 62 11.28 2.99 -16.11
CA LYS A 62 10.26 3.93 -16.63
C LYS A 62 8.84 3.34 -16.60
N GLY A 63 8.68 2.08 -17.03
CA GLY A 63 7.36 1.43 -17.00
C GLY A 63 6.81 1.24 -15.59
N ILE A 64 7.69 0.98 -14.61
CA ILE A 64 7.28 0.92 -13.19
C ILE A 64 6.87 2.30 -12.67
N GLU A 65 7.59 3.36 -13.04
CA GLU A 65 7.25 4.73 -12.67
C GLU A 65 5.88 5.16 -13.23
N GLU A 66 5.64 4.93 -14.52
CA GLU A 66 4.35 5.21 -15.17
C GLU A 66 3.21 4.40 -14.53
N TYR A 67 3.45 3.13 -14.24
CA TYR A 67 2.50 2.29 -13.52
C TYR A 67 2.20 2.83 -12.12
N LEU A 68 3.20 3.30 -11.39
CA LEU A 68 3.03 3.84 -10.05
C LEU A 68 2.16 5.10 -10.03
N ILE A 69 2.32 5.95 -11.04
CA ILE A 69 1.47 7.12 -11.23
C ILE A 69 0.02 6.66 -11.42
N LEU A 70 -0.24 5.75 -12.36
CA LEU A 70 -1.59 5.23 -12.60
C LEU A 70 -2.19 4.52 -11.37
N LEU A 71 -1.38 3.73 -10.66
CA LEU A 71 -1.80 3.04 -9.45
C LEU A 71 -2.18 4.03 -8.35
N SER A 72 -1.42 5.11 -8.18
CA SER A 72 -1.74 6.14 -7.18
C SER A 72 -3.08 6.82 -7.46
N VAL A 73 -3.34 7.20 -8.72
CA VAL A 73 -4.63 7.79 -9.14
C VAL A 73 -5.78 6.80 -8.92
N CYS A 74 -5.60 5.54 -9.31
CA CYS A 74 -6.59 4.48 -9.12
C CYS A 74 -6.91 4.24 -7.63
N GLN A 75 -5.90 4.19 -6.77
CA GLN A 75 -6.07 4.06 -5.32
C GLN A 75 -6.81 5.27 -4.75
N THR A 76 -6.45 6.50 -5.14
CA THR A 76 -7.14 7.71 -4.69
C THR A 76 -8.61 7.71 -5.11
N CYS A 77 -8.91 7.35 -6.36
CA CYS A 77 -10.31 7.20 -6.81
C CYS A 77 -11.06 6.19 -5.95
N LYS A 78 -10.45 5.01 -5.72
CA LYS A 78 -11.05 3.95 -4.90
C LYS A 78 -11.32 4.38 -3.46
N TYR A 79 -10.37 5.07 -2.81
CA TYR A 79 -10.54 5.57 -1.45
C TYR A 79 -11.59 6.68 -1.37
N SER A 80 -11.78 7.44 -2.44
CA SER A 80 -12.82 8.47 -2.57
C SER A 80 -14.18 7.94 -3.03
N GLY A 81 -14.32 6.63 -3.27
CA GLY A 81 -15.58 6.03 -3.76
C GLY A 81 -15.93 6.40 -5.20
N LEU A 82 -14.94 6.71 -6.03
CA LEU A 82 -15.06 7.13 -7.43
C LEU A 82 -14.62 6.00 -8.36
N ASP A 83 -15.23 5.95 -9.55
CA ASP A 83 -14.76 5.06 -10.61
C ASP A 83 -13.53 5.67 -11.31
N PHE A 84 -12.48 4.87 -11.42
CA PHE A 84 -11.20 5.29 -12.00
C PHE A 84 -11.30 5.57 -13.51
N LEU A 85 -12.04 4.76 -14.26
CA LEU A 85 -12.17 4.95 -15.71
C LEU A 85 -13.04 6.15 -16.02
N ASP A 86 -14.10 6.38 -15.24
CA ASP A 86 -14.90 7.60 -15.37
C ASP A 86 -14.08 8.86 -15.05
N PHE A 87 -13.18 8.81 -14.06
CA PHE A 87 -12.24 9.90 -13.79
C PHE A 87 -11.34 10.16 -15.00
N LEU A 88 -10.67 9.14 -15.54
CA LEU A 88 -9.79 9.29 -16.71
C LEU A 88 -10.53 9.84 -17.94
N ARG A 89 -11.79 9.45 -18.13
CA ARG A 89 -12.63 9.92 -19.25
C ARG A 89 -13.23 11.30 -19.04
N SER A 90 -13.22 11.81 -17.81
CA SER A 90 -13.83 13.11 -17.49
C SER A 90 -13.02 14.30 -17.99
N GLY A 91 -11.71 14.12 -18.22
CA GLY A 91 -10.79 15.21 -18.51
C GLY A 91 -10.42 16.07 -17.29
N GLU A 92 -11.00 15.80 -16.12
CA GLU A 92 -10.62 16.45 -14.87
C GLU A 92 -9.22 16.02 -14.44
N THR A 93 -8.45 16.96 -13.92
CA THR A 93 -7.10 16.70 -13.40
C THR A 93 -7.07 16.57 -11.88
N ASP A 94 -8.13 17.00 -11.21
CA ASP A 94 -8.28 16.95 -9.76
C ASP A 94 -9.42 16.00 -9.34
N VAL A 95 -9.08 15.03 -8.48
CA VAL A 95 -10.03 14.01 -8.02
C VAL A 95 -11.14 14.61 -7.16
N GLY A 96 -10.84 15.67 -6.38
CA GLY A 96 -11.83 16.35 -5.53
C GLY A 96 -12.89 17.08 -6.37
N THR A 97 -12.45 17.78 -7.41
CA THR A 97 -13.30 18.47 -8.38
C THR A 97 -14.20 17.47 -9.11
N PHE A 98 -13.65 16.35 -9.56
CA PHE A 98 -14.44 15.27 -10.15
C PHE A 98 -15.48 14.68 -9.18
N ALA A 99 -15.11 14.45 -7.91
CA ALA A 99 -16.04 13.94 -6.90
C ALA A 99 -17.23 14.88 -6.69
N ALA A 100 -16.97 16.19 -6.60
CA ALA A 100 -18.01 17.20 -6.43
C ALA A 100 -18.96 17.26 -7.65
N SER A 101 -18.45 17.08 -8.87
CA SER A 101 -19.28 17.07 -10.08
C SER A 101 -20.19 15.82 -10.18
N GLN A 102 -19.70 14.66 -9.72
CA GLN A 102 -20.48 13.42 -9.65
C GLN A 102 -21.61 13.52 -8.63
N TRP A 103 -21.34 14.10 -7.45
CA TRP A 103 -22.37 14.33 -6.43
C TRP A 103 -23.47 15.26 -6.93
N LYS A 104 -23.11 16.37 -7.60
CA LYS A 104 -24.10 17.29 -8.19
C LYS A 104 -25.01 16.58 -9.19
N ARG A 105 -24.45 15.71 -10.06
CA ARG A 105 -25.23 14.90 -11.01
C ARG A 105 -26.19 13.94 -10.32
N ARG A 106 -25.80 13.31 -9.21
CA ARG A 106 -26.64 12.37 -8.46
C ARG A 106 -27.78 13.03 -7.69
N VAL A 107 -27.63 14.30 -7.29
CA VAL A 107 -28.64 15.05 -6.51
C VAL A 107 -29.67 15.73 -7.42
N HIS A 108 -29.35 15.97 -8.70
CA HIS A 108 -30.25 16.60 -9.67
C HIS A 108 -30.92 15.59 -10.63
N VAL A 109 -30.87 14.29 -10.31
CA VAL A 109 -31.58 13.20 -11.00
C VAL A 109 -32.67 12.67 -10.09
#